data_AF-A0A6J6F3I0-F1
#
_entry.id   AF-A0A6J6F3I0-F1
#
_cell.length_a   1.000
_cell.length_b   1.000
_cell.length_c   1.000
_cell.angle_alpha   90.00
_cell.angle_beta   90.00
_cell.angle_gamma   90.00
#
_symmetry.space_group_name_H-M   'P 1'
#
loop_
_entity.id
_entity.type
_entity.pdbx_description
1 polymer ?
#
loop_
_entity_poly.entity_id
_entity_poly.type
_entity_poly.pdbx_seq_one_letter_code
_entity_poly.pdbx_strand_id
1 'polypeptide(L)'
;MATINIGPRQRGRVFAHSVVSCLPTEASISGAFQRVTSKQFRDSLGAVTNPLGGPGAANGILAVIENLPPGNLKGKVFFDQTGSQAKADRVS
;
A
#
# COMPACT_ATOMS: atom_id res chain seq x y z
N MET A 1 -14.49 3.08 2.08
CA MET A 1 -14.16 4.25 2.93
C MET A 1 -13.15 5.12 2.20
N ALA A 2 -13.22 6.45 2.39
CA ALA A 2 -12.26 7.40 1.83
C ALA A 2 -10.96 7.43 2.63
N THR A 3 -9.82 7.57 1.95
CA THR A 3 -8.51 7.69 2.59
C THR A 3 -7.74 8.87 2.00
N ILE A 4 -7.11 9.69 2.84
CA ILE A 4 -6.22 10.76 2.39
C ILE A 4 -4.77 10.30 2.54
N ASN A 5 -4.04 10.27 1.43
CA ASN A 5 -2.60 10.00 1.40
C ASN A 5 -1.83 11.33 1.43
N ILE A 6 -1.09 11.60 2.51
CA ILE A 6 -0.39 12.87 2.72
C ILE A 6 1.10 12.72 2.38
N GLY A 7 1.53 13.47 1.37
CA GLY A 7 2.92 13.49 0.93
C GLY A 7 3.40 12.18 0.29
N PRO A 8 4.72 11.97 0.19
CA PRO A 8 5.30 10.92 -0.66
C PRO A 8 5.50 9.58 0.06
N ARG A 9 5.11 9.43 1.33
CA ARG A 9 5.45 8.23 2.13
C ARG A 9 4.87 6.92 1.61
N GLN A 10 3.87 6.96 0.72
CA GLN A 10 3.26 5.78 0.09
C GLN A 10 3.56 5.70 -1.41
N ARG A 11 4.54 6.45 -1.91
CA ARG A 11 4.94 6.44 -3.34
C ARG A 11 5.33 5.02 -3.76
N GLY A 12 4.88 4.62 -4.96
CA GLY A 12 5.11 3.29 -5.52
C GLY A 12 4.11 2.22 -5.08
N ARG A 13 3.19 2.52 -4.14
CA ARG A 13 2.07 1.63 -3.81
C ARG A 13 0.90 1.85 -4.77
N VAL A 14 0.19 0.77 -5.06
CA VAL A 14 -1.08 0.82 -5.78
C VAL A 14 -2.13 1.42 -4.85
N PHE A 15 -2.96 2.34 -5.36
CA PHE A 15 -4.02 2.98 -4.61
C PHE A 15 -5.39 2.63 -5.18
N ALA A 16 -6.40 2.51 -4.31
CA ALA A 16 -7.79 2.45 -4.71
C ALA A 16 -8.27 3.82 -5.21
N HIS A 17 -9.35 3.84 -6.00
CA HIS A 17 -10.03 5.09 -6.38
C HIS A 17 -10.59 5.87 -5.17
N SER A 18 -10.72 5.23 -4.00
CA SER A 18 -11.11 5.88 -2.75
C SER A 18 -9.98 6.68 -2.07
N VAL A 19 -8.77 6.70 -2.65
CA VAL A 19 -7.61 7.42 -2.10
C VAL A 19 -7.45 8.77 -2.80
N VAL A 20 -7.40 9.84 -2.01
CA VAL A 20 -7.03 11.19 -2.47
C VAL A 20 -5.63 11.52 -1.95
N SER A 21 -4.71 11.90 -2.85
CA SER A 21 -3.37 12.33 -2.45
C SER A 21 -3.27 13.85 -2.34
N CYS A 22 -2.51 14.34 -1.37
CA CYS A 22 -2.27 15.76 -1.16
C CYS A 22 -0.82 16.03 -0.69
N LEU A 23 -0.38 17.28 -0.78
CA LEU A 23 0.88 17.72 -0.20
C LEU A 23 0.76 17.82 1.33
N PRO A 24 1.87 17.76 2.10
CA PRO A 24 1.87 17.94 3.55
C PRO A 24 1.79 19.43 3.93
N THR A 25 0.86 20.17 3.31
CA THR A 25 0.60 21.58 3.61
C THR A 25 -0.85 21.74 4.06
N GLU A 26 -1.10 22.70 4.96
CA GLU A 26 -2.44 22.94 5.51
C GLU A 26 -3.49 23.13 4.40
N ALA A 27 -3.22 24.01 3.44
CA ALA A 27 -4.12 24.27 2.32
C ALA A 27 -4.43 23.01 1.49
N SER A 28 -3.43 22.17 1.23
CA SER A 28 -3.62 20.94 0.43
C SER A 28 -4.39 19.87 1.20
N ILE A 29 -4.14 19.74 2.50
CA ILE A 29 -4.86 18.83 3.39
C ILE A 29 -6.33 19.27 3.50
N SER A 30 -6.59 20.56 3.72
CA SER A 30 -7.95 21.11 3.77
C SER A 30 -8.72 20.88 2.47
N GLY A 31 -8.08 21.09 1.31
CA GLY A 31 -8.68 20.78 0.01
C GLY A 31 -8.99 19.29 -0.17
N ALA A 32 -8.12 18.41 0.32
CA ALA A 32 -8.37 16.97 0.31
C ALA A 32 -9.58 16.58 1.17
N PHE A 33 -9.73 17.18 2.36
CA PHE A 33 -10.91 17.00 3.22
C PHE A 33 -12.20 17.43 2.52
N GLN A 34 -12.20 18.61 1.90
CA GLN A 34 -13.36 19.09 1.13
C GLN A 34 -13.72 18.13 -0.01
N ARG A 35 -12.73 17.61 -0.74
CA ARG A 35 -12.94 16.63 -1.80
C ARG A 35 -13.55 15.33 -1.28
N VAL A 36 -13.00 14.72 -0.23
CA VAL A 36 -13.49 13.42 0.26
C VAL A 36 -14.85 13.49 0.95
N THR A 37 -15.22 14.66 1.47
CA THR A 37 -16.54 14.91 2.10
C THR A 37 -17.63 15.29 1.09
N SER A 38 -17.24 15.73 -0.11
CA SER A 38 -18.17 16.07 -1.19
C SER A 38 -19.13 14.92 -1.53
N LYS A 39 -20.37 15.27 -1.86
CA LYS A 39 -21.40 14.28 -2.24
C LYS A 39 -20.94 13.45 -3.44
N GLN A 40 -20.40 14.09 -4.46
CA GLN A 40 -19.88 13.43 -5.66
C GLN A 40 -18.83 12.36 -5.32
N PHE A 41 -17.87 12.67 -4.45
CA PHE A 41 -16.86 11.69 -4.07
C PHE A 41 -17.47 10.55 -3.26
N ARG A 42 -18.32 10.84 -2.27
CA ARG A 42 -18.98 9.79 -1.46
C ARG A 42 -19.83 8.85 -2.30
N ASP A 43 -20.58 9.38 -3.27
CA ASP A 43 -21.39 8.58 -4.19
C ASP A 43 -20.51 7.66 -5.05
N SER A 44 -19.31 8.09 -5.42
CA SER A 44 -18.37 7.27 -6.20
C SER A 44 -17.80 6.07 -5.42
N LEU A 45 -17.90 6.04 -4.09
CA LEU A 45 -17.29 5.01 -3.25
C LEU A 45 -18.05 3.69 -3.20
N GLY A 46 -19.33 3.64 -3.63
CA GLY A 46 -20.19 2.47 -3.46
C GLY A 46 -19.69 1.21 -4.18
N ALA A 47 -18.93 1.37 -5.27
CA ALA A 47 -18.42 0.26 -6.09
C ALA A 47 -16.88 0.12 -6.06
N VAL A 48 -16.19 0.83 -5.15
CA VAL A 48 -14.73 0.83 -5.14
C VAL A 48 -14.19 -0.42 -4.45
N THR A 49 -13.50 -1.26 -5.22
CA THR A 49 -12.73 -2.39 -4.70
C THR A 49 -11.37 -1.93 -4.18
N ASN A 50 -10.97 -2.43 -3.01
CA ASN A 50 -9.62 -2.20 -2.49
C ASN A 50 -8.62 -3.13 -3.20
N PRO A 51 -7.60 -2.61 -3.90
CA PRO A 51 -6.59 -3.44 -4.57
C PRO A 51 -5.73 -4.24 -3.59
N LEU A 52 -5.73 -3.89 -2.30
CA LEU A 52 -5.00 -4.61 -1.25
C LEU A 52 -5.74 -5.85 -0.74
N GLY A 53 -6.84 -6.24 -1.39
CA GLY A 53 -7.63 -7.41 -1.05
C GLY A 53 -8.78 -7.12 -0.08
N GLY A 54 -9.60 -8.15 0.14
CA GLY A 54 -10.77 -8.12 1.00
C GLY A 54 -10.48 -8.53 2.45
N PRO A 55 -11.51 -8.55 3.30
CA PRO A 55 -11.41 -9.12 4.64
C PRO A 55 -11.04 -10.62 4.57
N GLY A 56 -10.53 -11.17 5.67
CA GLY A 56 -10.19 -12.60 5.78
C GLY A 56 -8.75 -12.97 5.43
N ALA A 57 -7.88 -11.98 5.16
CA ALA A 57 -6.45 -12.23 4.94
C ALA A 57 -5.80 -13.04 6.07
N ALA A 58 -6.13 -12.74 7.33
CA ALA A 58 -5.63 -13.49 8.49
C ALA A 58 -6.03 -14.96 8.46
N ASN A 59 -7.30 -15.26 8.17
CA ASN A 59 -7.79 -16.64 8.06
C ASN A 59 -7.12 -17.37 6.89
N GLY A 60 -6.91 -16.69 5.77
CA GLY A 60 -6.17 -17.25 4.62
C GLY A 60 -4.73 -17.59 4.98
N ILE A 61 -4.05 -16.70 5.72
CA ILE A 61 -2.69 -16.95 6.22
C ILE A 61 -2.67 -18.14 7.18
N LEU A 62 -3.59 -18.18 8.15
CA LEU A 62 -3.68 -19.27 9.12
C LEU A 62 -3.91 -20.62 8.43
N ALA A 63 -4.85 -20.69 7.48
CA ALA A 63 -5.09 -21.91 6.72
C ALA A 63 -3.84 -22.40 5.97
N VAL A 64 -3.02 -21.49 5.43
CA VAL A 64 -1.75 -21.85 4.80
C VAL A 64 -0.75 -22.39 5.82
N ILE A 65 -0.64 -21.75 6.99
CA ILE A 65 0.30 -22.14 8.05
C ILE A 65 -0.09 -23.50 8.65
N GLU A 66 -1.36 -23.71 8.97
CA GLU A 66 -1.87 -24.94 9.59
C GLU A 66 -1.69 -26.17 8.69
N ASN A 67 -1.73 -25.97 7.37
CA ASN A 67 -1.54 -27.05 6.39
C ASN A 67 -0.09 -27.19 5.90
N LEU A 68 0.86 -26.43 6.46
CA LEU A 68 2.25 -26.48 6.04
C LEU A 68 2.99 -27.66 6.70
N PRO A 69 3.64 -28.55 5.94
CA PRO A 69 4.40 -29.66 6.53
C PRO A 69 5.62 -29.13 7.32
N PRO A 70 5.85 -29.57 8.57
CA PRO A 70 6.97 -29.11 9.38
C PRO A 70 8.35 -29.31 8.72
N GLY A 71 8.51 -30.36 7.91
CA GLY A 71 9.76 -30.66 7.20
C GLY A 71 10.11 -29.69 6.06
N ASN A 72 9.20 -28.81 5.65
CA ASN A 72 9.39 -27.87 4.54
C ASN A 72 9.81 -26.46 5.00
N LEU A 73 9.92 -26.23 6.31
CA LEU A 73 10.37 -24.96 6.87
C LEU A 73 11.90 -24.87 6.84
N LYS A 74 12.48 -24.55 5.68
CA LYS A 74 13.90 -24.19 5.56
C LYS A 74 14.09 -22.70 5.78
N GLY A 75 15.24 -22.32 6.35
CA GLY A 75 15.63 -20.92 6.47
C GLY A 75 15.66 -20.22 5.11
N LYS A 76 15.29 -18.93 5.08
CA LYS A 76 15.35 -18.12 3.86
C LYS A 76 16.79 -18.06 3.34
N VAL A 77 16.99 -18.46 2.09
CA VAL A 77 18.25 -18.24 1.36
C VAL A 77 18.03 -17.03 0.46
N PHE A 78 18.84 -15.99 0.66
CA PHE A 78 18.83 -14.81 -0.19
C PHE A 78 19.78 -15.04 -1.36
N PHE A 79 19.34 -14.70 -2.57
CA PHE A 79 20.16 -14.74 -3.77
C PHE A 79 20.42 -13.31 -4.22
N ASP A 80 21.70 -12.98 -4.45
CA ASP A 80 22.06 -11.72 -5.08
C ASP A 80 21.68 -11.77 -6.56
N GLN A 81 20.98 -10.73 -7.03
CA GLN A 81 20.78 -10.57 -8.47
C GLN A 81 22.07 -10.02 -9.07
N THR A 82 22.67 -10.77 -10.00
CA THR A 82 23.80 -10.32 -10.82
C THR A 82 23.35 -9.20 -11.75
N GLY A 83 23.40 -7.95 -11.28
CA GLY A 83 23.02 -6.79 -12.08
C GLY A 83 22.86 -5.46 -11.34
N SER A 84 22.87 -5.42 -10.01
CA SER A 84 22.83 -4.13 -9.30
C SER A 84 24.21 -3.48 -9.27
N GLN A 85 24.57 -2.75 -10.33
CA GLN A 85 25.60 -1.71 -10.21
C GLN A 85 25.04 -0.59 -9.33
N ALA A 86 25.21 -0.73 -8.01
CA ALA A 86 25.15 0.41 -7.12
C ALA A 86 26.43 1.24 -7.35
N LYS A 87 26.30 2.31 -8.13
CA LYS A 87 27.33 3.33 -8.29
C LYS A 87 27.47 4.06 -6.94
N ALA A 88 28.40 3.59 -6.11
CA ALA A 88 28.83 4.31 -4.93
C ALA A 88 29.74 5.47 -5.37
N ASP A 89 29.15 6.62 -5.69
CA ASP A 89 29.89 7.87 -5.86
C ASP A 89 30.07 8.54 -4.46
N ARG A 90 31.30 8.43 -3.95
CA ARG A 90 32.07 9.24 -2.95
C ARG A 90 31.37 10.12 -1.91
N VAL A 91 31.88 10.05 -0.66
CA VAL A 91 32.48 11.23 0.02
C VAL A 91 33.79 10.80 0.71
N SER A 92 34.85 11.54 0.36
CA SER A 92 36.21 11.72 0.94
C SER A 92 36.94 10.57 1.63
#